data_AF-A0A7X9DP66-F1
#
_entry.id   AF-A0A7X9DP66-F1
#
_cell.length_a   1.000
_cell.length_b   1.000
_cell.length_c   1.000
_cell.angle_alpha   90.00
_cell.angle_beta   90.00
_cell.angle_gamma   90.00
#
_symmetry.space_group_name_H-M   'P 1'
#
loop_
_entity.id
_entity.type
_entity.pdbx_description
1 polymer ?
#
loop_
_entity_poly.entity_id
_entity_poly.type
_entity_poly.pdbx_seq_one_letter_code
_entity_poly.pdbx_strand_id
1 'polypeptide(L)'
;KLFYDNVPSEFHPDVFSTIQKKYKGDYARYVNYLYSKSLFAKEDLFLNFLSKPDLNKLDKDPVIVLLKSFLSKYFEIDAMMSRFNANLDRGQRLFLAGLMEMQKDRVFYPNANSTMRLTYGTVGDYKPMDAVFYDYKTTLAGVMEKEDPGSLDFTVEPKLKDLFRTKDYGRYGENGEMPVCFITNNDITGGNSGSPVMNANGELVGIAFDGNWEGMTGDIKYDLEKQKTICVDIRYVLFIIDKFAGASHLLNEMQIVE
;
A
#
# COMPACT_ATOMS: atom_id res chain seq x y z
N LYS A 1 -21.06 13.12 -9.89
CA LYS A 1 -21.64 14.13 -8.98
C LYS A 1 -20.57 14.74 -8.08
N LEU A 2 -19.96 13.99 -7.16
CA LEU A 2 -18.89 14.51 -6.28
C LEU A 2 -17.81 15.31 -7.02
N PHE A 3 -17.26 14.78 -8.12
CA PHE A 3 -16.30 15.51 -8.94
C PHE A 3 -16.85 16.86 -9.43
N TYR A 4 -18.03 16.86 -10.05
CA TYR A 4 -18.67 18.08 -10.58
C TYR A 4 -18.97 19.13 -9.49
N ASP A 5 -19.36 18.68 -8.30
CA ASP A 5 -19.74 19.57 -7.20
C ASP A 5 -18.51 20.22 -6.54
N ASN A 6 -17.33 19.60 -6.63
CA ASN A 6 -16.11 20.03 -5.94
C ASN A 6 -15.01 20.59 -6.87
N VAL A 7 -15.17 20.47 -8.18
CA VAL A 7 -14.20 20.96 -9.17
C VAL A 7 -14.72 22.26 -9.79
N PRO A 8 -13.88 23.31 -9.92
CA PRO A 8 -14.27 24.52 -10.63
C PRO A 8 -14.66 24.24 -12.09
N SER A 9 -15.65 24.97 -12.58
CA SER A 9 -16.30 24.69 -13.87
C SER A 9 -15.35 24.72 -15.08
N GLU A 10 -14.29 25.50 -15.02
CA GLU A 10 -13.24 25.62 -16.03
C GLU A 10 -12.43 24.32 -16.20
N PHE A 11 -12.35 23.49 -15.16
CA PHE A 11 -11.65 22.21 -15.16
C PHE A 11 -12.58 21.02 -15.44
N HIS A 12 -13.85 21.26 -15.72
CA HIS A 12 -14.77 20.20 -16.07
C HIS A 12 -14.51 19.65 -17.48
N PRO A 13 -14.41 18.32 -17.63
CA PRO A 13 -14.59 17.66 -18.92
C PRO A 13 -15.94 18.04 -19.56
N ASP A 14 -15.96 18.18 -20.88
CA ASP A 14 -17.11 18.66 -21.65
C ASP A 14 -18.35 17.74 -21.54
N VAL A 15 -18.16 16.47 -21.17
CA VAL A 15 -19.24 15.52 -20.88
C VAL A 15 -20.19 16.05 -19.80
N PHE A 16 -19.71 16.86 -18.85
CA PHE A 16 -20.57 17.47 -17.86
C PHE A 16 -21.57 18.45 -18.48
N SER A 17 -21.19 19.17 -19.56
CA SER A 17 -22.15 19.98 -20.33
C SER A 17 -23.25 19.11 -20.93
N THR A 18 -22.88 17.92 -21.44
CA THR A 18 -23.84 16.95 -21.98
C THR A 18 -24.77 16.43 -20.89
N ILE A 19 -24.25 16.09 -19.70
CA ILE A 19 -25.05 15.63 -18.57
C ILE A 19 -26.03 16.72 -18.12
N GLN A 20 -25.56 17.97 -17.98
CA GLN A 20 -26.42 19.09 -17.57
C GLN A 20 -27.51 19.38 -18.61
N LYS A 21 -27.17 19.42 -19.90
CA LYS A 21 -28.12 19.80 -20.96
C LYS A 21 -29.08 18.66 -21.34
N LYS A 22 -28.54 17.47 -21.62
CA LYS A 22 -29.32 16.34 -22.17
C LYS A 22 -29.94 15.47 -21.09
N TYR A 23 -29.28 15.35 -19.94
CA TYR A 23 -29.74 14.54 -18.81
C TYR A 23 -30.25 15.39 -17.66
N LYS A 24 -30.31 16.73 -17.80
CA LYS A 24 -30.84 17.68 -16.81
C LYS A 24 -30.17 17.54 -15.44
N GLY A 25 -28.86 17.23 -15.43
CA GLY A 25 -28.10 17.01 -14.20
C GLY A 25 -28.33 15.65 -13.54
N ASP A 26 -29.12 14.75 -14.15
CA ASP A 26 -29.34 13.39 -13.65
C ASP A 26 -28.17 12.47 -14.06
N TYR A 27 -27.20 12.36 -13.16
CA TYR A 27 -26.03 11.51 -13.33
C TYR A 27 -26.37 10.03 -13.40
N ALA A 28 -27.35 9.55 -12.64
CA ALA A 28 -27.75 8.14 -12.65
C ALA A 28 -28.34 7.76 -14.00
N ARG A 29 -29.19 8.63 -14.56
CA ARG A 29 -29.73 8.45 -15.92
C ARG A 29 -28.64 8.45 -16.99
N TYR A 30 -27.64 9.32 -16.88
CA TYR A 30 -26.50 9.30 -17.79
C TYR A 30 -25.72 7.98 -17.71
N VAL A 31 -25.39 7.51 -16.50
CA VAL A 31 -24.69 6.23 -16.29
C VAL A 31 -25.51 5.05 -16.83
N ASN A 32 -26.82 5.02 -16.58
CA ASN A 32 -27.70 3.99 -17.15
C ASN A 32 -27.71 4.01 -18.69
N TYR A 33 -27.59 5.20 -19.31
CA TYR A 33 -27.42 5.31 -20.75
C TYR A 33 -26.09 4.70 -21.23
N LEU A 34 -24.99 4.91 -20.51
CA LEU A 34 -23.70 4.28 -20.83
C LEU A 34 -23.82 2.76 -20.85
N TYR A 35 -24.32 2.16 -19.77
CA TYR A 35 -24.46 0.70 -19.65
C TYR A 35 -25.45 0.09 -20.65
N SER A 36 -26.50 0.82 -21.04
CA SER A 36 -27.49 0.31 -21.99
C SER A 36 -27.09 0.43 -23.45
N LYS A 37 -26.08 1.25 -23.78
CA LYS A 37 -25.72 1.57 -25.17
C LYS A 37 -24.27 1.27 -25.53
N SER A 38 -23.38 1.17 -24.55
CA SER A 38 -21.99 0.88 -24.81
C SER A 38 -21.77 -0.58 -25.20
N LEU A 39 -20.91 -0.80 -26.18
CA LEU A 39 -20.42 -2.12 -26.55
C LEU A 39 -19.51 -2.73 -25.47
N PHE A 40 -18.97 -1.92 -24.55
CA PHE A 40 -18.13 -2.36 -23.43
C PHE A 40 -18.94 -2.77 -22.19
N ALA A 41 -20.27 -2.64 -22.22
CA ALA A 41 -21.10 -2.92 -21.05
C ALA A 41 -21.28 -4.42 -20.79
N LYS A 42 -21.08 -5.27 -21.80
CA LYS A 42 -21.21 -6.73 -21.71
C LYS A 42 -20.21 -7.43 -22.63
N GLU A 43 -19.72 -8.58 -22.20
CA GLU A 43 -18.78 -9.41 -22.96
C GLU A 43 -19.30 -9.74 -24.37
N ASP A 44 -20.53 -10.25 -24.49
CA ASP A 44 -21.12 -10.59 -25.79
C ASP A 44 -21.19 -9.39 -26.75
N LEU A 45 -21.47 -8.18 -26.25
CA LEU A 45 -21.53 -6.99 -27.10
C LEU A 45 -20.14 -6.64 -27.64
N PHE A 46 -19.12 -6.77 -26.81
CA PHE A 46 -17.74 -6.54 -27.18
C PHE A 46 -17.23 -7.61 -28.16
N LEU A 47 -17.47 -8.90 -27.88
CA LEU A 47 -17.09 -10.00 -28.77
C LEU A 47 -17.79 -9.91 -30.13
N ASN A 48 -19.07 -9.55 -30.16
CA ASN A 48 -19.80 -9.31 -31.41
C ASN A 48 -19.21 -8.13 -32.19
N PHE A 49 -18.79 -7.06 -31.51
CA PHE A 49 -18.08 -5.96 -32.17
C PHE A 49 -16.74 -6.42 -32.78
N LEU A 50 -15.96 -7.25 -32.08
CA LEU A 50 -14.68 -7.77 -32.57
C LEU A 50 -14.82 -8.66 -33.81
N SER A 51 -15.96 -9.32 -34.01
CA SER A 51 -16.22 -10.12 -35.23
C SER A 51 -16.24 -9.29 -36.52
N LYS A 52 -16.61 -8.01 -36.41
CA LYS A 52 -16.60 -7.04 -37.53
C LYS A 52 -16.44 -5.61 -36.99
N PRO A 53 -15.20 -5.20 -36.65
CA PRO A 53 -14.93 -3.91 -36.06
C PRO A 53 -15.34 -2.77 -37.01
N ASP A 54 -15.93 -1.72 -36.44
CA ASP A 54 -16.31 -0.51 -37.16
C ASP A 54 -15.88 0.72 -36.38
N LEU A 55 -15.01 1.53 -36.98
CA LEU A 55 -14.42 2.69 -36.31
C LEU A 55 -15.48 3.73 -35.93
N ASN A 56 -16.49 3.95 -36.77
CA ASN A 56 -17.54 4.92 -36.49
C ASN A 56 -18.40 4.51 -35.30
N LYS A 57 -18.69 3.21 -35.15
CA LYS A 57 -19.39 2.66 -33.98
C LYS A 57 -18.56 2.81 -32.71
N LEU A 58 -17.26 2.53 -32.79
CA LEU A 58 -16.34 2.68 -31.67
C LEU A 58 -16.22 4.15 -31.24
N ASP A 59 -16.02 5.06 -32.20
CA ASP A 59 -15.85 6.49 -31.91
C ASP A 59 -17.09 7.14 -31.31
N LYS A 60 -18.28 6.63 -31.64
CA LYS A 60 -19.56 7.09 -31.12
C LYS A 60 -20.02 6.31 -29.89
N ASP A 61 -19.27 5.31 -29.46
CA ASP A 61 -19.61 4.56 -28.25
C ASP A 61 -19.64 5.53 -27.05
N PRO A 62 -20.71 5.54 -26.26
CA PRO A 62 -20.88 6.54 -25.22
C PRO A 62 -19.82 6.46 -24.10
N VAL A 63 -19.20 5.29 -23.88
CA VAL A 63 -18.06 5.16 -22.95
C VAL A 63 -16.78 5.72 -23.58
N ILE A 64 -16.57 5.54 -24.88
CA ILE A 64 -15.43 6.15 -25.60
C ILE A 64 -15.55 7.67 -25.62
N VAL A 65 -16.75 8.20 -25.84
CA VAL A 65 -17.01 9.64 -25.76
C VAL A 65 -16.72 10.18 -24.34
N LEU A 66 -17.17 9.46 -23.31
CA LEU A 66 -16.86 9.80 -21.92
C LEU A 66 -15.34 9.81 -21.67
N LEU A 67 -14.64 8.75 -22.08
CA LEU A 67 -13.19 8.62 -21.91
C LEU A 67 -12.44 9.77 -22.62
N LYS A 68 -12.75 10.03 -23.88
CA LYS A 68 -12.13 11.11 -24.66
C LYS A 68 -12.34 12.48 -24.00
N SER A 69 -13.54 12.72 -23.45
CA SER A 69 -13.84 13.95 -22.70
C SER A 69 -12.90 14.15 -21.52
N PHE A 70 -12.73 13.12 -20.68
CA PHE A 70 -11.84 13.18 -19.53
C PHE A 70 -10.36 13.28 -19.94
N LEU A 71 -9.91 12.48 -20.92
CA LEU A 71 -8.53 12.50 -21.38
C LEU A 71 -8.16 13.85 -22.00
N SER A 72 -9.05 14.46 -22.79
CA SER A 72 -8.82 15.78 -23.38
C SER A 72 -8.56 16.82 -22.30
N LYS A 73 -9.43 16.88 -21.28
CA LYS A 73 -9.27 17.81 -20.15
C LYS A 73 -8.03 17.49 -19.29
N TYR A 74 -7.71 16.21 -19.11
CA TYR A 74 -6.50 15.77 -18.41
C TYR A 74 -5.23 16.30 -19.11
N PHE A 75 -5.09 16.10 -20.42
CA PHE A 75 -3.94 16.59 -21.18
C PHE A 75 -3.86 18.11 -21.26
N GLU A 76 -5.00 18.79 -21.31
CA GLU A 76 -5.05 20.25 -21.23
C GLU A 76 -4.46 20.75 -19.89
N ILE A 77 -4.88 20.15 -18.77
CA ILE A 77 -4.37 20.50 -17.43
C ILE A 77 -2.89 20.13 -17.30
N ASP A 78 -2.47 18.97 -17.79
CA ASP A 78 -1.06 18.54 -17.78
C ASP A 78 -0.16 19.54 -18.52
N ALA A 79 -0.57 19.97 -19.72
CA ALA A 79 0.15 20.98 -20.49
C ALA A 79 0.22 22.33 -19.76
N MET A 80 -0.85 22.75 -19.06
CA MET A 80 -0.85 23.95 -18.22
C MET A 80 0.14 23.84 -17.05
N MET A 81 0.25 22.66 -16.44
CA MET A 81 1.08 22.39 -15.27
C MET A 81 2.57 22.19 -15.61
N SER A 82 2.89 21.72 -16.81
CA SER A 82 4.25 21.37 -17.24
C SER A 82 5.30 22.45 -16.93
N ARG A 83 5.01 23.72 -17.23
CA ARG A 83 5.94 24.84 -16.94
C ARG A 83 6.17 25.08 -15.44
N PHE A 84 5.14 24.87 -14.63
CA PHE A 84 5.21 25.08 -13.19
C PHE A 84 6.02 23.96 -12.54
N ASN A 85 5.81 22.72 -12.99
CA ASN A 85 6.57 21.56 -12.56
C ASN A 85 8.06 21.71 -12.90
N ALA A 86 8.40 22.14 -14.12
CA ALA A 86 9.81 22.38 -14.50
C ALA A 86 10.50 23.45 -13.63
N ASN A 87 9.79 24.51 -13.26
CA ASN A 87 10.30 25.53 -12.34
C ASN A 87 10.46 24.99 -10.92
N LEU A 88 9.50 24.18 -10.45
CA LEU A 88 9.55 23.53 -9.14
C LEU A 88 10.76 22.59 -9.04
N ASP A 89 10.96 21.72 -10.03
CA ASP A 89 12.08 20.76 -10.07
C ASP A 89 13.43 21.49 -10.03
N ARG A 90 13.56 22.57 -10.83
CA ARG A 90 14.75 23.42 -10.80
C ARG A 90 14.95 24.05 -9.42
N GLY A 91 13.89 24.56 -8.81
CA GLY A 91 13.91 25.18 -7.49
C GLY A 91 14.34 24.20 -6.40
N GLN A 92 13.75 23.00 -6.38
CA GLN A 92 14.09 21.92 -5.45
C GLN A 92 15.56 21.52 -5.56
N ARG A 93 16.07 21.37 -6.79
CA ARG A 93 17.49 21.05 -7.03
C ARG A 93 18.42 22.12 -6.47
N LEU A 94 18.13 23.40 -6.72
CA LEU A 94 18.94 24.51 -6.22
C LEU A 94 18.86 24.65 -4.69
N PHE A 95 17.67 24.43 -4.13
CA PHE A 95 17.45 24.43 -2.68
C PHE A 95 18.26 23.34 -1.99
N LEU A 96 18.22 22.11 -2.51
CA LEU A 96 19.03 21.00 -1.99
C LEU A 96 20.53 21.29 -2.09
N ALA A 97 20.99 21.84 -3.22
CA ALA A 97 22.39 22.23 -3.38
C ALA A 97 22.83 23.24 -2.31
N GLY A 98 22.01 24.29 -2.06
CA GLY A 98 22.28 25.26 -1.00
C GLY A 98 22.29 24.64 0.40
N LEU A 99 21.39 23.69 0.70
CA LEU A 99 21.40 22.96 1.97
C LEU A 99 22.68 22.14 2.15
N MET A 100 23.16 21.48 1.09
CA MET A 100 24.40 20.70 1.13
C MET A 100 25.64 21.59 1.32
N GLU A 101 25.67 22.77 0.70
CA GLU A 101 26.74 23.76 0.91
C GLU A 101 26.75 24.33 2.33
N MET A 102 25.57 24.58 2.90
CA MET A 102 25.40 25.11 4.25
C MET A 102 25.71 24.06 5.33
N GLN A 103 25.35 22.80 5.12
CA GLN A 103 25.46 21.71 6.09
C GLN A 103 26.51 20.68 5.66
N LYS A 104 27.77 21.11 5.52
CA LYS A 104 28.86 20.29 4.95
C LYS A 104 29.15 19.00 5.72
N ASP A 105 28.89 19.01 7.04
CA ASP A 105 29.15 17.86 7.91
C ASP A 105 27.98 16.86 7.94
N ARG A 106 26.83 17.20 7.34
CA ARG A 106 25.66 16.33 7.31
C ARG A 106 25.75 15.37 6.13
N VAL A 107 25.53 14.08 6.41
CA VAL A 107 25.30 13.08 5.36
C VAL A 107 23.84 13.16 4.92
N PHE A 108 23.62 13.48 3.65
CA PHE A 108 22.29 13.48 3.02
C PHE A 108 22.06 12.14 2.32
N TYR A 109 20.92 11.50 2.57
CA TYR A 109 20.45 10.37 1.76
C TYR A 109 19.35 10.86 0.81
N PRO A 110 19.32 10.37 -0.45
CA PRO A 110 18.34 10.83 -1.42
C PRO A 110 16.95 10.27 -1.09
N ASN A 111 15.90 10.96 -1.52
CA ASN A 111 14.53 10.45 -1.45
C ASN A 111 14.41 9.07 -2.10
N ALA A 112 13.45 8.27 -1.62
CA ALA A 112 13.09 7.01 -2.25
C ALA A 112 12.57 7.26 -3.67
N ASN A 113 13.00 6.41 -4.62
CA ASN A 113 12.64 6.50 -6.03
C ASN A 113 12.62 5.10 -6.69
N SER A 114 12.17 4.10 -5.93
CA SER A 114 12.09 2.69 -6.37
C SER A 114 13.43 2.05 -6.76
N THR A 115 14.53 2.55 -6.20
CA THR A 115 15.86 1.92 -6.28
C THR A 115 16.21 1.21 -4.96
N MET A 116 17.09 0.22 -5.00
CA MET A 116 17.59 -0.47 -3.81
C MET A 116 18.24 0.51 -2.81
N ARG A 117 17.90 0.37 -1.53
CA ARG A 117 18.47 1.13 -0.39
C ARG A 117 18.67 0.21 0.81
N LEU A 118 19.43 0.67 1.79
CA LEU A 118 19.65 0.01 3.07
C LEU A 118 19.34 1.00 4.20
N THR A 119 18.58 0.55 5.19
CA THR A 119 18.42 1.23 6.48
C THR A 119 18.81 0.24 7.58
N TYR A 120 19.34 0.74 8.69
CA TYR A 120 19.71 -0.06 9.85
C TYR A 120 19.10 0.57 11.11
N GLY A 121 18.94 -0.25 12.14
CA GLY A 121 18.26 0.13 13.36
C GLY A 121 18.33 -0.97 14.40
N THR A 122 17.53 -0.81 15.45
CA THR A 122 17.41 -1.72 16.58
C THR A 122 15.94 -2.08 16.78
N VAL A 123 15.70 -3.29 17.26
CA VAL A 123 14.39 -3.69 17.83
C VAL A 123 14.14 -2.85 19.08
N GLY A 124 12.93 -2.31 19.26
CA GLY A 124 12.63 -1.51 20.43
C GLY A 124 11.19 -1.02 20.51
N ASP A 125 10.73 -0.85 21.74
CA ASP A 125 9.40 -0.38 22.12
C ASP A 125 9.18 1.11 21.77
N TYR A 126 7.95 1.60 22.03
CA TYR A 126 7.67 3.03 22.00
C TYR A 126 6.44 3.45 22.81
N LYS A 127 6.30 4.76 23.00
CA LYS A 127 5.16 5.40 23.66
C LYS A 127 4.37 6.23 22.63
N PRO A 128 3.20 5.77 22.16
CA PRO A 128 2.44 6.50 21.15
C PRO A 128 1.84 7.81 21.71
N MET A 129 1.43 7.79 22.98
CA MET A 129 0.81 8.91 23.68
C MET A 129 1.01 8.80 25.20
N ASP A 130 0.55 9.82 25.94
CA ASP A 130 0.62 9.82 27.39
C ASP A 130 -0.03 8.58 28.00
N ALA A 131 0.60 8.05 29.05
CA ALA A 131 0.20 6.84 29.78
C ALA A 131 0.06 5.53 28.95
N VAL A 132 0.47 5.49 27.68
CA VAL A 132 0.44 4.29 26.84
C VAL A 132 1.85 3.86 26.44
N PHE A 133 2.09 2.56 26.51
CA PHE A 133 3.35 1.92 26.15
C PHE A 133 3.06 0.69 25.27
N TYR A 134 3.71 0.61 24.13
CA TYR A 134 3.66 -0.55 23.24
C TYR A 134 5.01 -1.26 23.25
N ASP A 135 5.00 -2.52 23.67
CA ASP A 135 6.18 -3.38 23.65
C ASP A 135 6.63 -3.67 22.21
N TYR A 136 7.87 -4.12 22.05
CA TYR A 136 8.47 -4.32 20.73
C TYR A 136 7.99 -5.60 20.03
N LYS A 137 7.24 -6.47 20.71
CA LYS A 137 6.84 -7.79 20.21
C LYS A 137 5.35 -8.04 20.44
N THR A 138 4.76 -8.86 19.56
CA THR A 138 3.41 -9.41 19.72
C THR A 138 3.46 -10.94 19.70
N THR A 139 2.43 -11.57 20.24
CA THR A 139 2.33 -13.03 20.31
C THR A 139 1.01 -13.53 19.76
N LEU A 140 0.92 -14.85 19.55
CA LEU A 140 -0.29 -15.51 19.06
C LEU A 140 -1.46 -15.35 20.03
N ALA A 141 -1.22 -15.08 21.31
CA ALA A 141 -2.27 -14.72 22.26
C ALA A 141 -3.04 -13.47 21.81
N GLY A 142 -2.33 -12.45 21.29
CA GLY A 142 -2.96 -11.24 20.76
C GLY A 142 -3.81 -11.47 19.50
N VAL A 143 -3.56 -12.55 18.75
CA VAL A 143 -4.45 -12.98 17.66
C VAL A 143 -5.76 -13.54 18.24
N MET A 144 -5.67 -14.34 19.30
CA MET A 144 -6.84 -14.93 19.96
C MET A 144 -7.68 -13.87 20.70
N GLU A 145 -7.04 -12.88 21.31
CA GLU A 145 -7.71 -11.74 21.96
C GLU A 145 -8.51 -10.90 20.97
N LYS A 146 -8.13 -10.90 19.69
CA LYS A 146 -8.77 -10.14 18.62
C LYS A 146 -9.82 -10.94 17.85
N GLU A 147 -9.96 -12.24 18.09
CA GLU A 147 -10.88 -13.08 17.32
C GLU A 147 -12.32 -12.54 17.38
N ASP A 148 -12.91 -12.31 16.20
CA ASP A 148 -14.32 -12.00 16.03
C ASP A 148 -14.87 -12.75 14.80
N PRO A 149 -15.61 -13.86 14.99
CA PRO A 149 -16.20 -14.64 13.89
C PRO A 149 -17.24 -13.89 13.06
N GLY A 150 -17.77 -12.77 13.56
CA GLY A 150 -18.70 -11.90 12.83
C GLY A 150 -17.98 -10.91 11.91
N SER A 151 -16.66 -10.77 12.05
CA SER A 151 -15.83 -9.86 11.28
C SER A 151 -15.06 -10.59 10.18
N LEU A 152 -15.06 -10.01 8.98
CA LEU A 152 -14.20 -10.47 7.88
C LEU A 152 -12.71 -10.26 8.17
N ASP A 153 -12.37 -9.28 9.01
CA ASP A 153 -10.97 -8.90 9.29
C ASP A 153 -10.35 -9.69 10.45
N PHE A 154 -11.19 -10.25 11.33
CA PHE A 154 -10.76 -10.87 12.59
C PHE A 154 -11.20 -12.33 12.76
N THR A 155 -11.53 -13.00 11.66
CA THR A 155 -11.78 -14.44 11.68
C THR A 155 -10.46 -15.21 11.88
N VAL A 156 -10.45 -16.17 12.80
CA VAL A 156 -9.27 -17.03 13.07
C VAL A 156 -9.56 -18.48 12.69
N GLU A 157 -8.69 -19.04 11.85
CA GLU A 157 -8.80 -20.42 11.37
C GLU A 157 -8.79 -21.45 12.51
N PRO A 158 -9.70 -22.45 12.52
CA PRO A 158 -9.80 -23.44 13.58
C PRO A 158 -8.47 -24.13 13.92
N LYS A 159 -7.66 -24.46 12.91
CA LYS A 159 -6.36 -25.11 13.09
C LYS A 159 -5.37 -24.23 13.88
N LEU A 160 -5.37 -22.92 13.67
CA LEU A 160 -4.49 -22.00 14.39
C LEU A 160 -4.90 -21.90 15.87
N LYS A 161 -6.21 -21.95 16.15
CA LYS A 161 -6.75 -22.00 17.52
C LYS A 161 -6.38 -23.28 18.25
N ASP A 162 -6.42 -24.42 17.55
CA ASP A 162 -6.00 -25.70 18.12
C ASP A 162 -4.52 -25.68 18.49
N LEU A 163 -3.64 -25.18 17.59
CA LEU A 163 -2.21 -25.03 17.85
C LEU A 163 -1.93 -24.10 19.05
N PHE A 164 -2.69 -23.01 19.18
CA PHE A 164 -2.59 -22.13 20.34
C PHE A 164 -3.00 -22.85 21.64
N ARG A 165 -4.14 -23.56 21.64
CA ARG A 165 -4.66 -24.28 22.82
C ARG A 165 -3.71 -25.37 23.29
N THR A 166 -3.11 -26.13 22.37
CA THR A 166 -2.17 -27.22 22.70
C THR A 166 -0.75 -26.74 22.93
N LYS A 167 -0.45 -25.47 22.61
CA LYS A 167 0.91 -24.90 22.61
C LYS A 167 1.90 -25.69 21.76
N ASP A 168 1.43 -26.29 20.65
CA ASP A 168 2.30 -27.04 19.73
C ASP A 168 3.11 -26.11 18.82
N TYR A 169 4.01 -25.33 19.43
CA TYR A 169 4.85 -24.35 18.73
C TYR A 169 6.20 -24.93 18.28
N GLY A 170 6.54 -26.16 18.68
CA GLY A 170 7.83 -26.78 18.37
C GLY A 170 9.02 -25.90 18.79
N ARG A 171 10.00 -25.76 17.90
CA ARG A 171 11.21 -24.94 18.10
C ARG A 171 11.02 -23.43 17.89
N TYR A 172 9.84 -23.01 17.43
CA TYR A 172 9.59 -21.61 17.05
C TYR A 172 9.11 -20.77 18.24
N GLY A 173 8.48 -21.43 19.22
CA GLY A 173 7.99 -20.78 20.44
C GLY A 173 9.11 -20.40 21.40
N GLU A 174 8.85 -19.39 22.23
CA GLU A 174 9.75 -18.90 23.25
C GLU A 174 8.98 -18.75 24.56
N ASN A 175 9.48 -19.36 25.65
CA ASN A 175 8.84 -19.32 26.98
C ASN A 175 7.35 -19.73 27.00
N GLY A 176 6.96 -20.63 26.10
CA GLY A 176 5.57 -21.11 25.99
C GLY A 176 4.63 -20.14 25.26
N GLU A 177 5.17 -19.12 24.60
CA GLU A 177 4.46 -18.19 23.72
C GLU A 177 4.96 -18.35 22.28
N MET A 178 4.10 -18.02 21.31
CA MET A 178 4.47 -17.97 19.90
C MET A 178 4.58 -16.49 19.48
N PRO A 179 5.80 -15.93 19.31
CA PRO A 179 5.98 -14.61 18.71
C PRO A 179 5.32 -14.52 17.33
N VAL A 180 4.76 -13.35 17.00
CA VAL A 180 4.05 -13.10 15.72
C VAL A 180 4.72 -11.98 14.95
N CYS A 181 4.76 -10.78 15.53
CA CYS A 181 5.42 -9.62 14.93
C CYS A 181 6.38 -8.97 15.93
N PHE A 182 7.28 -8.16 15.41
CA PHE A 182 8.10 -7.25 16.19
C PHE A 182 8.27 -5.91 15.47
N ILE A 183 8.75 -4.91 16.20
CA ILE A 183 9.00 -3.57 15.66
C ILE A 183 10.46 -3.13 15.81
N THR A 184 10.92 -2.35 14.83
CA THR A 184 12.25 -1.73 14.81
C THR A 184 12.17 -0.25 14.49
N ASN A 185 13.26 0.51 14.69
CA ASN A 185 13.37 1.90 14.24
C ASN A 185 14.05 2.04 12.86
N ASN A 186 13.85 1.08 11.95
CA ASN A 186 14.28 1.25 10.56
C ASN A 186 13.44 2.35 9.86
N ASP A 187 14.04 3.08 8.92
CA ASP A 187 13.34 4.08 8.09
C ASP A 187 12.84 3.43 6.80
N ILE A 188 11.52 3.23 6.71
CA ILE A 188 10.86 2.58 5.58
C ILE A 188 9.72 3.44 5.04
N THR A 189 9.33 3.18 3.79
CA THR A 189 8.16 3.77 3.13
C THR A 189 7.50 2.74 2.19
N GLY A 190 6.50 3.17 1.42
CA GLY A 190 5.89 2.39 0.34
C GLY A 190 6.95 1.82 -0.62
N GLY A 191 6.91 0.51 -0.82
CA GLY A 191 7.89 -0.24 -1.61
C GLY A 191 8.86 -1.09 -0.79
N ASN A 192 8.88 -0.92 0.54
CA ASN A 192 9.68 -1.77 1.43
C ASN A 192 8.98 -3.06 1.87
N SER A 193 7.68 -3.25 1.61
CA SER A 193 6.97 -4.48 1.97
C SER A 193 7.64 -5.71 1.35
N GLY A 194 7.94 -6.71 2.17
CA GLY A 194 8.73 -7.89 1.79
C GLY A 194 10.24 -7.76 1.99
N SER A 195 10.74 -6.61 2.48
CA SER A 195 12.18 -6.44 2.71
C SER A 195 12.70 -7.40 3.80
N PRO A 196 13.84 -8.07 3.59
CA PRO A 196 14.45 -8.92 4.59
C PRO A 196 14.98 -8.08 5.76
N VAL A 197 14.61 -8.47 6.98
CA VAL A 197 15.17 -7.90 8.22
C VAL A 197 16.22 -8.86 8.72
N MET A 198 17.47 -8.39 8.80
CA MET A 198 18.62 -9.22 9.13
C MET A 198 19.21 -8.86 10.48
N ASN A 199 19.76 -9.84 11.19
CA ASN A 199 20.54 -9.61 12.41
C ASN A 199 21.97 -9.14 12.09
N ALA A 200 22.81 -8.99 13.13
CA ALA A 200 24.20 -8.54 13.00
C ALA A 200 25.10 -9.47 12.16
N ASN A 201 24.69 -10.72 11.96
CA ASN A 201 25.42 -11.71 11.15
C ASN A 201 24.90 -11.81 9.71
N GLY A 202 23.88 -11.03 9.34
CA GLY A 202 23.23 -11.11 8.03
C GLY A 202 22.22 -12.25 7.90
N GLU A 203 21.76 -12.84 9.01
CA GLU A 203 20.76 -13.91 9.02
C GLU A 203 19.36 -13.31 9.09
N LEU A 204 18.41 -13.89 8.35
CA LEU A 204 17.02 -13.40 8.29
C LEU A 204 16.30 -13.64 9.61
N VAL A 205 15.81 -12.57 10.25
CA VAL A 205 15.05 -12.62 11.51
C VAL A 205 13.60 -12.14 11.38
N GLY A 206 13.27 -11.48 10.29
CA GLY A 206 11.91 -11.08 10.01
C GLY A 206 11.72 -10.52 8.61
N ILE A 207 10.49 -10.18 8.29
CA ILE A 207 10.12 -9.60 6.99
C ILE A 207 9.32 -8.32 7.28
N ALA A 208 9.82 -7.18 6.82
CA ALA A 208 9.12 -5.91 6.97
C ALA A 208 7.87 -5.92 6.09
N PHE A 209 6.72 -5.48 6.63
CA PHE A 209 5.48 -5.43 5.86
C PHE A 209 4.72 -4.11 5.98
N ASP A 210 4.94 -3.34 7.06
CA ASP A 210 4.23 -2.09 7.29
C ASP A 210 5.00 -1.12 8.20
N GLY A 211 4.53 0.12 8.31
CA GLY A 211 4.95 1.10 9.32
C GLY A 211 3.83 1.38 10.33
N ASN A 212 4.16 1.84 11.53
CA ASN A 212 3.15 2.24 12.50
C ASN A 212 2.45 3.56 12.12
N TRP A 213 1.33 3.83 12.77
CA TRP A 213 0.50 5.01 12.51
C TRP A 213 1.26 6.34 12.65
N GLU A 214 2.06 6.49 13.70
CA GLU A 214 2.86 7.71 13.91
C GLU A 214 3.94 7.89 12.82
N GLY A 215 4.36 6.80 12.18
CA GLY A 215 5.33 6.76 11.10
C GLY A 215 4.82 7.28 9.76
N MET A 216 3.51 7.58 9.60
CA MET A 216 2.96 8.11 8.33
C MET A 216 3.58 9.44 7.89
N THR A 217 4.23 10.16 8.80
CA THR A 217 4.95 11.41 8.48
C THR A 217 6.41 11.20 8.04
N GLY A 218 6.90 9.95 8.08
CA GLY A 218 8.27 9.57 7.75
C GLY A 218 8.72 9.99 6.35
N ASP A 219 7.80 10.01 5.38
CA ASP A 219 8.04 10.47 4.01
C ASP A 219 8.44 11.95 3.93
N ILE A 220 8.13 12.74 4.96
CA ILE A 220 8.49 14.15 5.07
C ILE A 220 9.67 14.30 6.04
N LYS A 221 9.58 13.67 7.22
CA LYS A 221 10.60 13.72 8.26
C LYS A 221 10.50 12.50 9.16
N TYR A 222 11.62 11.78 9.26
CA TYR A 222 11.77 10.69 10.19
C TYR A 222 11.67 11.15 11.66
N ASP A 223 10.85 10.46 12.46
CA ASP A 223 10.70 10.68 13.90
C ASP A 223 11.40 9.55 14.68
N LEU A 224 12.50 9.90 15.36
CA LEU A 224 13.34 8.96 16.12
C LEU A 224 12.63 8.30 17.30
N GLU A 225 11.61 8.93 17.87
CA GLU A 225 10.93 8.43 19.07
C GLU A 225 9.73 7.55 18.71
N LYS A 226 9.05 7.88 17.61
CA LYS A 226 7.73 7.30 17.31
C LYS A 226 7.69 6.43 16.07
N GLN A 227 8.55 6.66 15.07
CA GLN A 227 8.47 5.89 13.83
C GLN A 227 9.02 4.47 14.04
N LYS A 228 8.21 3.47 13.66
CA LYS A 228 8.51 2.06 13.79
C LYS A 228 8.17 1.31 12.51
N THR A 229 9.09 0.45 12.09
CA THR A 229 8.85 -0.57 11.08
C THR A 229 8.23 -1.80 11.73
N ILE A 230 7.15 -2.30 11.16
CA ILE A 230 6.44 -3.51 11.59
C ILE A 230 6.93 -4.69 10.75
N CYS A 231 7.43 -5.70 11.45
CA CYS A 231 8.01 -6.90 10.87
C CYS A 231 7.26 -8.14 11.35
N VAL A 232 7.03 -9.11 10.48
CA VAL A 232 6.62 -10.44 10.91
C VAL A 232 7.86 -11.18 11.39
N ASP A 233 7.76 -11.86 12.54
CA ASP A 233 8.84 -12.67 13.11
C ASP A 233 9.07 -13.90 12.22
N ILE A 234 10.32 -14.18 11.84
CA ILE A 234 10.61 -15.32 10.96
C ILE A 234 10.20 -16.66 11.61
N ARG A 235 10.22 -16.74 12.94
CA ARG A 235 9.75 -17.92 13.68
C ARG A 235 8.26 -18.15 13.47
N TYR A 236 7.45 -17.09 13.38
CA TYR A 236 6.03 -17.22 13.08
C TYR A 236 5.80 -17.74 11.65
N VAL A 237 6.57 -17.24 10.68
CA VAL A 237 6.51 -17.72 9.30
C VAL A 237 6.85 -19.21 9.22
N LEU A 238 7.94 -19.63 9.84
CA LEU A 238 8.35 -21.04 9.89
C LEU A 238 7.34 -21.91 10.64
N PHE A 239 6.76 -21.41 11.74
CA PHE A 239 5.67 -22.06 12.46
C PHE A 239 4.44 -22.29 11.58
N ILE A 240 4.04 -21.30 10.78
CA ILE A 240 2.91 -21.44 9.86
C ILE A 240 3.24 -22.48 8.77
N ILE A 241 4.44 -22.45 8.19
CA ILE A 241 4.87 -23.44 7.18
C ILE A 241 4.84 -24.86 7.77
N ASP A 242 5.39 -25.04 8.97
CA ASP A 242 5.52 -26.33 9.62
C ASP A 242 4.19 -26.83 10.21
N LYS A 243 3.71 -26.17 11.27
CA LYS A 243 2.62 -26.65 12.11
C LYS A 243 1.25 -26.39 11.50
N PHE A 244 1.07 -25.23 10.88
CA PHE A 244 -0.21 -24.88 10.27
C PHE A 244 -0.38 -25.49 8.87
N ALA A 245 0.63 -25.44 8.01
CA ALA A 245 0.51 -25.94 6.63
C ALA A 245 0.99 -27.40 6.44
N GLY A 246 1.86 -27.91 7.31
CA GLY A 246 2.48 -29.23 7.12
C GLY A 246 3.43 -29.29 5.93
N ALA A 247 3.98 -28.14 5.51
CA ALA A 247 4.79 -27.99 4.30
C ALA A 247 6.30 -28.16 4.60
N SER A 248 6.66 -29.28 5.24
CA SER A 248 8.03 -29.55 5.70
C SER A 248 9.09 -29.57 4.59
N HIS A 249 8.70 -29.80 3.33
CA HIS A 249 9.59 -29.72 2.18
C HIS A 249 10.23 -28.34 2.01
N LEU A 250 9.53 -27.25 2.36
CA LEU A 250 10.08 -25.90 2.31
C LEU A 250 11.13 -25.68 3.41
N LEU A 251 10.92 -26.27 4.59
CA LEU A 251 11.89 -26.20 5.69
C LEU A 251 13.18 -26.95 5.34
N ASN A 252 13.06 -28.09 4.65
CA ASN A 252 14.20 -28.89 4.21
C ASN A 252 15.04 -28.19 3.11
N GLU A 253 14.46 -27.23 2.39
CA GLU A 253 15.17 -26.41 1.40
C GLU A 253 15.99 -25.30 2.08
N MET A 254 15.60 -24.86 3.28
CA MET A 254 16.22 -23.76 3.99
C MET A 254 17.36 -24.24 4.89
N GLN A 255 18.41 -23.43 5.00
CA GLN A 255 19.42 -23.58 6.04
C GLN A 255 19.02 -22.73 7.24
N ILE A 256 18.50 -23.37 8.28
CA ILE A 256 18.04 -22.70 9.51
C ILE A 256 19.14 -22.78 10.57
N VAL A 257 19.58 -21.62 11.05
CA VAL A 257 20.52 -21.47 12.17
C VAL A 257 19.78 -21.42 13.51
N GLU A 258 20.45 -21.80 14.61
CA GLU A 258 19.91 -21.83 15.99
C GLU A 258 20.54 -20.76 16.87
#